data_AF-A0A955QXR5-F1
#
_entry.id   AF-A0A955QXR5-F1
#
_cell.length_a   1.000
_cell.length_b   1.000
_cell.length_c   1.000
_cell.angle_alpha   90.00
_cell.angle_beta   90.00
_cell.angle_gamma   90.00
#
_symmetry.space_group_name_H-M   'P 1'
#
loop_
_entity.id
_entity.type
_entity.pdbx_description
1 polymer ?
#
loop_
_entity_poly.entity_id
_entity_poly.type
_entity_poly.pdbx_seq_one_letter_code
_entity_poly.pdbx_strand_id
1 'polypeptide(L)'
;MSSLLVAVLSGCLYTDIQSPRAYRSASPIDVQAKSTDKVVTGESCNRSVLFLVAWGNGGYVEAVRNALSNEPVGSVLYDVHVDTNAQAYLFGLYAKWCTVVRGKVGSL
;
A
#
# COMPACT_ATOMS: atom_id res chain seq x y z
N MET A 1 -12.67 38.77 -3.41
CA MET A 1 -12.66 37.34 -3.81
C MET A 1 -12.17 36.54 -2.63
N SER A 2 -13.01 35.65 -2.12
CA SER A 2 -12.85 34.96 -0.83
C SER A 2 -11.66 34.00 -0.85
N SER A 3 -10.81 34.02 0.18
CA SER A 3 -9.57 33.22 0.30
C SER A 3 -9.77 31.71 0.13
N LEU A 4 -11.01 31.22 0.30
CA LEU A 4 -11.42 29.84 -0.02
C LEU A 4 -11.19 29.48 -1.51
N LEU A 5 -11.41 30.42 -2.44
CA LEU A 5 -11.23 30.14 -3.87
C LEU A 5 -9.75 29.93 -4.23
N VAL A 6 -8.85 30.61 -3.53
CA VAL A 6 -7.39 30.48 -3.76
C VAL A 6 -6.87 29.16 -3.20
N ALA A 7 -7.40 28.68 -2.07
CA ALA A 7 -7.05 27.37 -1.50
C ALA A 7 -7.48 26.19 -2.39
N VAL A 8 -8.62 26.32 -3.08
CA VAL A 8 -9.10 25.34 -4.07
C VAL A 8 -8.20 25.33 -5.32
N LEU A 9 -7.64 26.48 -5.70
CA LEU A 9 -6.72 26.61 -6.84
C LEU A 9 -5.28 26.16 -6.51
N SER A 10 -4.88 26.12 -5.23
CA SER A 10 -3.55 25.65 -4.79
C SER A 10 -3.42 24.12 -4.63
N GLY A 11 -4.46 23.35 -4.96
CA GLY A 11 -4.30 21.94 -5.36
C GLY A 11 -4.42 20.85 -4.29
N CYS A 12 -4.54 21.16 -3.00
CA CYS A 12 -4.94 20.20 -1.96
C CYS A 12 -5.43 20.93 -0.72
N LEU A 13 -6.68 20.67 -0.29
CA LEU A 13 -7.22 21.18 0.97
C LEU A 13 -6.80 20.32 2.16
N TYR A 14 -6.57 19.02 1.93
CA TYR A 14 -6.14 18.09 2.96
C TYR A 14 -5.41 16.89 2.35
N THR A 15 -4.30 16.50 2.97
CA THR A 15 -3.54 15.30 2.60
C THR A 15 -3.02 14.60 3.85
N ASP A 16 -3.45 13.37 4.06
CA ASP A 16 -2.91 12.45 5.06
C ASP A 16 -2.77 11.06 4.42
N ILE A 17 -1.68 10.90 3.67
CA ILE A 17 -1.39 9.68 2.94
C ILE A 17 -0.08 9.07 3.44
N GLN A 18 -0.03 7.75 3.52
CA GLN A 18 1.25 7.04 3.59
C GLN A 18 1.63 6.49 2.21
N SER A 19 2.83 6.84 1.77
CA SER A 19 3.42 6.34 0.53
C SER A 19 4.25 5.07 0.75
N PRO A 20 4.32 4.19 -0.25
CA PRO A 20 5.20 3.03 -0.21
C PRO A 20 6.66 3.48 -0.29
N ARG A 21 7.38 3.49 0.85
CA ARG A 21 8.81 3.85 0.92
C ARG A 21 9.71 2.63 0.79
N ALA A 22 10.80 2.50 1.55
CA ALA A 22 11.62 1.29 1.49
C ALA A 22 10.92 0.13 2.23
N TYR A 23 10.97 -1.06 1.65
CA TYR A 23 10.64 -2.32 2.31
C TYR A 23 11.84 -3.26 2.23
N ARG A 24 12.16 -3.93 3.34
CA ARG A 24 13.22 -4.94 3.39
C ARG A 24 12.57 -6.32 3.44
N SER A 25 12.67 -7.06 2.35
CA SER A 25 12.28 -8.47 2.32
C SER A 25 13.38 -9.33 2.96
N ALA A 26 12.99 -10.41 3.63
CA ALA A 26 13.94 -11.44 4.02
C ALA A 26 14.47 -12.18 2.79
N SER A 27 15.70 -12.70 2.85
CA SER A 27 16.21 -13.56 1.79
C SER A 27 15.76 -15.01 2.01
N PRO A 28 15.70 -15.86 0.96
CA PRO A 28 15.30 -17.26 1.11
C PRO A 28 16.17 -18.05 2.10
N ILE A 29 17.44 -17.67 2.29
CA ILE A 29 18.33 -18.34 3.25
C ILE A 29 18.01 -17.94 4.69
N ASP A 30 17.58 -16.70 4.94
CA ASP A 30 17.23 -16.20 6.27
C ASP A 30 16.02 -16.92 6.87
N VAL A 31 15.10 -17.38 6.01
CA VAL A 31 13.82 -17.99 6.42
C VAL A 31 13.76 -19.50 6.17
N GLN A 32 14.89 -20.12 5.79
CA GLN A 32 14.98 -21.54 5.43
C GLN A 32 13.88 -21.94 4.42
N ALA A 33 13.77 -21.15 3.35
CA ALA A 33 12.69 -21.22 2.36
C ALA A 33 12.48 -22.64 1.83
N LYS A 34 11.21 -23.05 1.75
CA LYS A 34 10.79 -24.31 1.14
C LYS A 34 10.03 -24.04 -0.15
N SER A 35 10.14 -24.94 -1.11
CA SER A 35 9.37 -24.85 -2.35
C SER A 35 7.86 -24.89 -2.13
N THR A 36 7.41 -25.45 -1.00
CA THR A 36 6.02 -25.58 -0.60
C THR A 36 5.48 -24.38 0.18
N ASP A 37 6.28 -23.33 0.37
CA ASP A 37 5.85 -22.17 1.15
C ASP A 37 4.69 -21.45 0.47
N LYS A 38 3.70 -21.09 1.28
CA LYS A 38 2.47 -20.44 0.83
C LYS A 38 2.77 -19.06 0.27
N VAL A 39 2.15 -18.73 -0.87
CA VAL A 39 2.16 -17.38 -1.43
C VAL A 39 0.94 -16.63 -0.90
N VAL A 40 1.16 -15.46 -0.32
CA VAL A 40 0.11 -14.56 0.16
C VAL A 40 0.15 -13.23 -0.57
N THR A 41 -0.96 -12.50 -0.53
CA THR A 41 -1.10 -11.20 -1.17
C THR A 41 -1.82 -10.26 -0.23
N GLY A 42 -1.37 -9.01 -0.17
CA GLY A 42 -2.00 -7.96 0.61
C GLY A 42 -2.03 -6.66 -0.18
N GLU A 43 -3.03 -5.84 0.12
CA GLU A 43 -3.25 -4.54 -0.52
C GLU A 43 -3.43 -3.47 0.55
N SER A 44 -2.88 -2.29 0.33
CA SER A 44 -3.16 -1.09 1.12
C SER A 44 -3.32 0.10 0.17
N CYS A 45 -4.20 1.07 0.49
CA CYS A 45 -4.57 2.11 -0.46
C CYS A 45 -4.69 3.50 0.14
N ASN A 46 -4.21 4.47 -0.64
CA ASN A 46 -4.60 5.86 -0.57
C ASN A 46 -5.82 6.10 -1.45
N ARG A 47 -6.66 7.06 -1.08
CA ARG A 47 -7.79 7.49 -1.89
C ARG A 47 -7.91 9.00 -1.88
N SER A 48 -8.49 9.56 -2.93
CA SER A 48 -8.75 10.99 -3.02
C SER A 48 -10.12 11.28 -3.59
N VAL A 49 -10.66 12.44 -3.21
CA VAL A 49 -11.96 12.95 -3.65
C VAL A 49 -11.81 14.39 -4.14
N LEU A 50 -12.46 14.68 -5.27
CA LEU A 50 -12.53 15.96 -5.95
C LEU A 50 -11.17 16.61 -6.24
N PHE A 51 -10.08 15.83 -6.25
CA PHE A 51 -8.69 16.33 -6.30
C PHE A 51 -8.29 17.22 -5.11
N LEU A 52 -9.11 17.33 -4.07
CA LEU A 52 -8.92 18.28 -2.97
C LEU A 52 -8.55 17.60 -1.65
N VAL A 53 -9.05 16.40 -1.42
CA VAL A 53 -8.90 15.67 -0.15
C VAL A 53 -8.32 14.30 -0.46
N ALA A 54 -7.14 14.00 0.08
CA ALA A 54 -6.50 12.70 -0.04
C ALA A 54 -6.24 12.09 1.34
N TRP A 55 -6.54 10.81 1.51
CA TRP A 55 -6.32 10.11 2.76
C TRP A 55 -6.08 8.61 2.56
N GLY A 56 -5.44 7.99 3.55
CA GLY A 56 -5.30 6.55 3.65
C GLY A 56 -3.87 6.10 3.86
N ASN A 57 -3.69 4.79 3.88
CA ASN A 57 -2.39 4.16 4.06
C ASN A 57 -2.14 3.23 2.88
N GLY A 58 -1.44 3.74 1.87
CA GLY A 58 -0.90 2.97 0.74
C GLY A 58 0.55 2.54 0.97
N GLY A 59 1.01 2.47 2.22
CA GLY A 59 2.39 2.09 2.54
C GLY A 59 2.63 0.58 2.47
N TYR A 60 3.89 0.19 2.19
CA TYR A 60 4.30 -1.22 2.20
C TYR A 60 4.05 -1.90 3.54
N VAL A 61 4.26 -1.21 4.67
CA VAL A 61 4.03 -1.77 6.01
C VAL A 61 2.60 -2.28 6.14
N GLU A 62 1.62 -1.50 5.70
CA GLU A 62 0.22 -1.85 5.79
C GLU A 62 -0.17 -2.94 4.79
N ALA A 63 0.38 -2.89 3.56
CA ALA A 63 0.14 -3.94 2.56
C ALA A 63 0.67 -5.29 3.04
N VAL A 64 1.87 -5.31 3.65
CA VAL A 64 2.49 -6.52 4.22
C VAL A 64 1.72 -7.00 5.44
N ARG A 65 1.29 -6.09 6.32
CA ARG A 65 0.42 -6.41 7.47
C ARG A 65 -0.88 -7.08 7.01
N ASN A 66 -1.49 -6.57 5.94
CA ASN A 66 -2.70 -7.15 5.35
C ASN A 66 -2.42 -8.53 4.72
N ALA A 67 -1.28 -8.70 4.04
CA ALA A 67 -0.87 -9.98 3.47
C ALA A 67 -0.67 -11.07 4.55
N LEU A 68 -0.12 -10.70 5.70
CA LEU A 68 0.19 -11.59 6.82
C LEU A 68 -0.92 -11.68 7.87
N SER A 69 -2.07 -11.04 7.65
CA SER A 69 -3.15 -10.92 8.65
C SER A 69 -3.73 -12.26 9.12
N ASN A 70 -3.60 -13.31 8.31
CA ASN A 70 -4.07 -14.67 8.60
C ASN A 70 -2.91 -15.66 8.85
N GLU A 71 -1.68 -15.16 8.95
CA GLU A 71 -0.49 -15.99 9.15
C GLU A 71 -0.05 -15.97 10.63
N PRO A 72 0.71 -16.98 11.08
CA PRO A 72 1.20 -17.03 12.45
C PRO A 72 1.99 -15.79 12.86
N VAL A 73 1.93 -15.43 14.15
CA VAL A 73 2.71 -14.32 14.71
C VAL A 73 4.20 -14.58 14.48
N GLY A 74 4.91 -13.58 13.93
CA GLY A 74 6.32 -13.69 13.57
C GLY A 74 6.60 -14.12 12.12
N SER A 75 5.56 -14.42 11.35
CA SER A 75 5.69 -14.68 9.91
C SER A 75 6.23 -13.44 9.17
N VAL A 76 7.08 -13.67 8.18
CA VAL A 76 7.65 -12.63 7.32
C VAL A 76 7.42 -12.97 5.85
N LEU A 77 7.43 -11.95 5.00
CA LEU A 77 7.44 -12.16 3.56
C LEU A 77 8.87 -12.20 3.02
N TYR A 78 9.11 -13.16 2.14
CA TYR A 78 10.31 -13.25 1.32
C TYR A 78 9.92 -13.41 -0.15
N ASP A 79 10.86 -13.17 -1.06
CA ASP A 79 10.61 -13.21 -2.52
C ASP A 79 9.41 -12.31 -2.90
N VAL A 80 9.48 -11.05 -2.44
CA VAL A 80 8.35 -10.11 -2.50
C VAL A 80 8.31 -9.40 -3.85
N HIS A 81 7.20 -9.60 -4.54
CA HIS A 81 6.80 -8.81 -5.69
C HIS A 81 5.88 -7.67 -5.26
N VAL A 82 6.12 -6.49 -5.83
CA VAL A 82 5.37 -5.28 -5.53
C VAL A 82 4.74 -4.77 -6.81
N ASP A 83 3.46 -4.42 -6.72
CA ASP A 83 2.72 -3.77 -7.79
C ASP A 83 1.94 -2.55 -7.26
N THR A 84 1.56 -1.66 -8.16
CA THR A 84 0.73 -0.48 -7.85
C THR A 84 -0.47 -0.43 -8.78
N ASN A 85 -1.67 -0.47 -8.21
CA ASN A 85 -2.91 -0.34 -8.93
C ASN A 85 -3.51 1.06 -8.71
N ALA A 86 -3.66 1.82 -9.80
CA ALA A 86 -4.28 3.14 -9.78
C ALA A 86 -5.62 3.09 -10.52
N GLN A 87 -6.68 3.50 -9.83
CA GLN A 87 -8.04 3.52 -10.36
C GLN A 87 -8.59 4.94 -10.27
N ALA A 88 -9.12 5.45 -11.37
CA ALA A 88 -9.75 6.76 -11.42
C ALA A 88 -11.21 6.60 -11.86
N TYR A 89 -12.11 7.15 -11.07
CA TYR A 89 -13.55 7.12 -11.28
C TYR A 89 -14.04 8.53 -11.56
N LEU A 90 -15.03 8.65 -12.46
CA LEU A 90 -15.64 9.93 -12.83
C LEU A 90 -14.58 10.99 -13.18
N PHE A 91 -13.71 10.68 -14.15
CA PHE A 91 -12.60 11.54 -14.57
C PHE A 91 -11.61 11.91 -13.45
N GLY A 92 -11.55 11.14 -12.36
CA GLY A 92 -10.63 11.37 -11.24
C GLY A 92 -11.27 12.11 -10.06
N LEU A 93 -12.56 12.42 -10.09
CA LEU A 93 -13.29 12.97 -8.92
C LEU A 93 -13.26 12.00 -7.73
N TYR A 94 -13.10 10.71 -7.98
CA TYR A 94 -12.65 9.76 -6.97
C TYR A 94 -11.50 8.94 -7.54
N ALA A 95 -10.37 8.89 -6.83
CA ALA A 95 -9.25 8.06 -7.24
C ALA A 95 -8.79 7.18 -6.08
N LYS A 96 -8.30 5.98 -6.42
CA LYS A 96 -7.75 5.00 -5.48
C LYS A 96 -6.36 4.60 -5.99
N TRP A 97 -5.37 4.66 -5.11
CA TRP A 97 -3.99 4.28 -5.39
C TRP A 97 -3.58 3.22 -4.38
N CYS A 98 -3.42 2.00 -4.85
CA CYS A 98 -3.20 0.84 -4.03
C CYS A 98 -1.82 0.24 -4.27
N THR A 99 -1.12 -0.03 -3.18
CA THR A 99 0.09 -0.83 -3.17
C THR A 99 -0.29 -2.27 -2.89
N VAL A 100 0.07 -3.15 -3.82
CA VAL A 100 -0.16 -4.59 -3.72
C VAL A 100 1.18 -5.26 -3.49
N VAL A 101 1.26 -6.07 -2.45
CA VAL A 101 2.44 -6.90 -2.18
C VAL A 101 2.05 -8.36 -2.29
N ARG A 102 2.88 -9.13 -2.97
CA ARG A 102 2.73 -10.58 -3.11
C ARG A 102 4.06 -11.23 -2.78
N GLY A 103 4.06 -12.24 -1.94
CA GLY A 103 5.30 -12.91 -1.56
C GLY A 103 5.04 -14.25 -0.92
N LYS A 104 6.10 -15.00 -0.68
CA LYS A 104 6.03 -16.26 0.07
C LYS A 104 6.14 -15.98 1.55
N VAL A 105 5.46 -16.78 2.35
CA VAL A 105 5.48 -16.71 3.81
C VAL A 105 6.61 -17.60 4.33
N GLY A 106 7.50 -17.01 5.12
CA GLY A 106 8.54 -17.73 5.87
C GLY A 106 8.46 -17.40 7.36
N SER A 107 9.17 -18.19 8.16
CA SER A 107 9.47 -17.85 9.55
C SER A 107 10.95 -17.56 9.66
N LEU A 108 11.31 -16.52 10.43
CA LEU A 108 12.67 -16.36 10.93
C LEU A 108 12.97 -17.43 11.99
#